data_AF-A0AAD9ZET9-F1
#
_entry.id   AF-A0AAD9ZET9-F1
#
_cell.length_a   1.000
_cell.length_b   1.000
_cell.length_c   1.000
_cell.angle_alpha   90.00
_cell.angle_beta   90.00
_cell.angle_gamma   90.00
#
_symmetry.space_group_name_H-M   'P 1'
#
loop_
_entity.id
_entity.type
_entity.pdbx_description
1 polymer ?
#
loop_
_entity_poly.entity_id
_entity_poly.type
_entity_poly.pdbx_seq_one_letter_code
_entity_poly.pdbx_strand_id
1 'polypeptide(L)'
;MAQTSPILHLLVGPTRTTFHVHLKPICDASPFFERTLRGGKCRDAPSASVELCEDEVETVDRFVSWIYSGRFALSTFSTEENTHKRFHELAKLNMFANKYTITALANDIIDRLWDPWDLYFKNLLSSRSIFCPRVSLVRHVYETTSPKSAFRRLLVDWYTWEIPLKWFDDERTREELGDVSQDFAVDLAVALARRMADPDRQSPFALQKKEYYGDLEEESEDDEAVDLRSCRGD
;
A
#
# COMPACT_ATOMS: atom_id res chain seq x y z
N MET A 1 35.80 11.64 13.07
CA MET A 1 34.74 11.91 14.05
C MET A 1 33.50 11.18 13.57
N ALA A 2 33.04 10.15 14.28
CA ALA A 2 31.86 9.39 13.90
C ALA A 2 30.61 10.24 14.20
N GLN A 3 29.89 10.69 13.17
CA GLN A 3 28.59 11.32 13.37
C GLN A 3 27.59 10.21 13.71
N THR A 4 27.24 10.05 14.99
CA THR A 4 26.07 9.26 15.39
C THR A 4 24.82 10.00 14.95
N SER A 5 24.18 9.52 13.88
CA SER A 5 22.89 10.03 13.44
C SER A 5 21.86 9.81 14.56
N PRO A 6 21.16 10.86 15.02
CA PRO A 6 20.24 10.74 16.14
C PRO A 6 19.12 9.74 15.83
N ILE A 7 18.67 9.01 16.86
CA ILE A 7 17.77 7.85 16.75
C ILE A 7 16.37 8.27 17.18
N LEU A 8 15.38 7.85 16.39
CA LEU A 8 13.96 7.93 16.66
C LEU A 8 13.45 6.57 17.15
N HIS A 9 12.58 6.59 18.16
CA HIS A 9 11.87 5.40 18.65
C HIS A 9 10.45 5.37 18.08
N LEU A 10 10.14 4.39 17.22
CA LEU A 10 8.77 4.15 16.76
C LEU A 10 8.12 3.14 17.69
N LEU A 11 7.05 3.53 18.37
CA LEU A 11 6.28 2.67 19.27
C LEU A 11 5.06 2.14 18.51
N VAL A 12 5.09 0.88 18.10
CA VAL A 12 4.11 0.31 17.15
C VAL A 12 3.10 -0.59 17.82
N GLY A 13 1.84 -0.39 17.47
CA GLY A 13 0.72 -1.23 17.87
C GLY A 13 0.40 -1.19 19.36
N PRO A 14 -0.59 -1.99 19.80
CA PRO A 14 -1.03 -2.04 21.21
C PRO A 14 0.05 -2.60 22.14
N THR A 15 0.95 -3.44 21.61
CA THR A 15 2.08 -4.01 22.36
C THR A 15 3.27 -3.07 22.49
N ARG A 16 3.22 -1.87 21.88
CA ARG A 16 4.29 -0.86 21.89
C ARG A 16 5.65 -1.41 21.49
N THR A 17 5.68 -2.22 20.43
CA THR A 17 6.93 -2.75 19.89
C THR A 17 7.79 -1.59 19.41
N THR A 18 8.99 -1.47 19.97
CA THR A 18 9.88 -0.34 19.71
C THR A 18 10.81 -0.64 18.55
N PHE A 19 10.77 0.18 17.50
CA PHE A 19 11.77 0.19 16.44
C PHE A 19 12.71 1.39 16.60
N HIS A 20 14.00 1.16 16.37
CA HIS A 20 15.02 2.20 16.43
C HIS A 20 15.43 2.59 15.00
N VAL A 21 15.09 3.80 14.58
CA VAL A 21 15.32 4.27 13.20
C VAL A 21 16.13 5.56 13.23
N HIS A 22 17.08 5.72 12.32
CA HIS A 22 17.81 6.98 12.20
C HIS A 22 16.89 8.09 11.68
N LEU A 23 16.99 9.27 12.29
CA LEU A 23 16.16 10.44 11.95
C LEU A 23 16.29 10.87 10.49
N LYS A 24 17.49 10.80 9.92
CA LYS A 24 17.74 11.27 8.56
C LYS A 24 16.98 10.45 7.51
N PRO A 25 17.13 9.11 7.42
CA PRO A 25 16.41 8.31 6.44
C PRO A 25 14.88 8.40 6.53
N ILE A 26 14.32 8.49 7.74
CA ILE A 26 12.85 8.57 7.91
C ILE A 26 12.29 9.94 7.48
N CYS A 27 13.00 11.04 7.80
CA CYS A 27 12.62 12.37 7.34
C CYS A 27 12.82 12.54 5.83
N ASP A 28 13.91 11.99 5.27
CA ASP A 28 14.17 12.05 3.83
C ASP A 28 13.10 11.26 3.04
N ALA A 29 12.49 10.22 3.64
CA ALA A 29 11.47 9.39 3.01
C ALA A 29 10.04 9.94 3.11
N SER A 30 9.74 10.79 4.09
CA SER A 30 8.37 11.19 4.43
C SER A 30 8.31 12.66 4.87
N PRO A 31 7.56 13.50 4.12
CA PRO A 31 7.26 14.87 4.53
C PRO A 31 6.52 14.94 5.88
N PHE A 32 5.67 13.96 6.16
CA PHE A 32 4.94 13.86 7.44
C PHE A 32 5.92 13.73 8.62
N PHE A 33 6.85 12.77 8.55
CA PHE A 33 7.85 12.60 9.60
C PHE A 33 8.79 13.80 9.66
N GLU A 34 9.19 14.35 8.52
CA GLU A 34 10.00 15.57 8.47
C GLU A 34 9.32 16.72 9.21
N ARG A 35 8.05 17.03 8.92
CA ARG A 35 7.33 18.14 9.57
C ARG A 35 7.06 17.86 11.04
N THR A 36 6.63 16.65 11.37
CA THR A 36 6.35 16.25 12.76
C THR A 36 7.61 16.37 13.63
N LEU A 37 8.77 16.01 13.08
CA LEU A 37 10.04 15.98 13.83
C LEU A 37 10.79 17.33 13.78
N ARG A 38 10.69 18.10 12.68
CA ARG A 38 11.30 19.43 12.56
C ARG A 38 10.44 20.57 13.12
N GLY A 39 9.11 20.44 13.04
CA GLY A 39 8.14 21.41 13.56
C GLY A 39 7.75 21.17 15.02
N GLY A 40 7.95 19.96 15.55
CA GLY A 40 7.64 19.60 16.94
C GLY A 40 8.78 19.82 17.94
N LYS A 41 8.48 19.57 19.24
CA LYS A 41 9.44 19.61 20.38
C LYS A 41 10.60 18.60 20.30
N CYS A 42 10.70 17.83 19.22
CA CYS A 42 11.69 16.75 19.06
C CYS A 42 13.05 17.19 18.50
N ARG A 43 13.22 18.48 18.19
CA ARG A 43 14.48 19.01 17.61
C ARG A 43 15.71 18.79 18.50
N ASP A 44 15.53 18.79 19.82
CA ASP A 44 16.62 18.73 20.81
C ASP A 44 16.48 17.57 21.81
N ALA A 45 15.54 16.65 21.59
CA ALA A 45 15.35 15.51 22.48
C ALA A 45 16.33 14.37 22.11
N PRO A 46 17.18 13.88 23.04
CA PRO A 46 18.07 12.75 22.79
C PRO A 46 17.32 11.43 22.52
N SER A 47 16.00 11.41 22.70
CA SER A 47 15.11 10.26 22.47
C SER A 47 13.74 10.74 22.00
N ALA A 48 13.64 11.21 20.76
CA ALA A 48 12.35 11.47 20.12
C ALA A 48 11.60 10.13 19.93
N SER A 49 10.31 10.10 20.24
CA SER A 49 9.45 8.93 20.05
C SER A 49 8.17 9.29 19.30
N VAL A 50 7.75 8.45 18.37
CA VAL A 50 6.47 8.56 17.67
C VAL A 50 5.65 7.30 17.96
N GLU A 51 4.40 7.50 18.39
CA GLU A 51 3.45 6.42 18.64
C GLU A 51 2.64 6.11 17.37
N LEU A 52 2.70 4.86 16.90
CA LEU A 52 2.00 4.31 15.75
C LEU A 52 1.02 3.22 16.23
N CYS A 53 0.05 3.62 17.06
CA CYS A 53 -0.77 2.66 17.83
C CYS A 53 -1.76 1.85 16.97
N GLU A 54 -2.13 2.34 15.79
CA GLU A 54 -3.05 1.65 14.86
C GLU A 54 -2.32 0.79 13.84
N ASP A 55 -1.00 0.93 13.75
CA ASP A 55 -0.19 0.31 12.70
C ASP A 55 0.35 -1.05 13.14
N GLU A 56 0.43 -1.97 12.19
CA GLU A 56 0.89 -3.33 12.45
C GLU A 56 2.41 -3.41 12.47
N VAL A 57 2.95 -4.16 13.44
CA VAL A 57 4.39 -4.39 13.63
C VAL A 57 5.06 -4.90 12.35
N GLU A 58 4.43 -5.85 11.63
CA GLU A 58 4.98 -6.39 10.39
C GLU A 58 5.05 -5.36 9.25
N THR A 59 4.10 -4.42 9.20
CA THR A 59 4.08 -3.36 8.18
C THR A 59 5.20 -2.35 8.45
N VAL A 60 5.38 -1.97 9.72
CA VAL A 60 6.47 -1.06 10.12
C VAL A 60 7.83 -1.73 9.93
N ASP A 61 7.98 -3.02 10.23
CA ASP A 61 9.24 -3.75 10.00
C ASP A 61 9.65 -3.75 8.52
N ARG A 62 8.69 -3.92 7.60
CA ARG A 62 8.92 -3.82 6.14
C ARG A 62 9.30 -2.42 5.72
N PHE A 63 8.63 -1.41 6.27
CA PHE A 63 8.98 -0.01 6.03
C PHE A 63 10.41 0.30 6.52
N VAL A 64 10.78 -0.12 7.72
CA VAL A 64 12.13 0.06 8.28
C VAL A 64 13.17 -0.63 7.39
N SER A 65 12.90 -1.88 6.99
CA SER A 65 13.75 -2.60 6.04
C SER A 65 13.93 -1.85 4.72
N TRP A 66 12.85 -1.26 4.20
CA TRP A 66 12.87 -0.47 2.97
C TRP A 66 13.67 0.83 3.10
N ILE A 67 13.51 1.58 4.21
CA ILE A 67 14.28 2.80 4.44
C ILE A 67 15.80 2.53 4.39
N TYR A 68 16.25 1.39 4.92
CA TYR A 68 17.67 1.08 4.99
C TYR A 68 18.23 0.42 3.73
N SER A 69 17.44 -0.42 3.05
CA SER A 69 17.94 -1.25 1.94
C SER A 69 17.35 -0.88 0.58
N GLY A 70 16.36 0.01 0.54
CA GLY A 70 15.53 0.27 -0.64
C GLY A 70 14.70 -0.94 -1.06
N ARG A 71 14.52 -1.93 -0.18
CA ARG A 71 13.80 -3.18 -0.45
C ARG A 71 13.01 -3.62 0.77
N PHE A 72 11.85 -4.22 0.56
CA PHE A 72 11.10 -4.92 1.58
C PHE A 72 10.90 -6.38 1.16
N ALA A 73 10.89 -7.28 2.15
CA ALA A 73 10.56 -8.68 1.90
C ALA A 73 9.05 -8.80 1.63
N LEU A 74 8.69 -9.77 0.80
CA LEU A 74 7.31 -10.15 0.51
C LEU A 74 7.18 -11.66 0.57
N SER A 75 5.96 -12.12 0.88
CA SER A 75 5.61 -13.53 0.75
C SER A 75 5.91 -14.02 -0.67
N THR A 76 6.36 -15.28 -0.75
CA THR A 76 6.67 -15.93 -2.02
C THR A 76 5.38 -16.23 -2.78
N PHE A 77 5.51 -16.74 -3.99
CA PHE A 77 4.37 -17.14 -4.79
C PHE A 77 4.27 -18.66 -4.97
N SER A 78 4.81 -19.41 -4.01
CA SER A 78 4.84 -20.86 -4.07
C SER A 78 3.46 -21.51 -3.92
N THR A 79 2.48 -20.79 -3.36
CA THR A 79 1.11 -21.25 -3.15
C THR A 79 0.11 -20.13 -3.44
N GLU A 80 -1.15 -20.50 -3.66
CA GLU A 80 -2.26 -19.57 -3.77
C GLU A 80 -2.41 -18.74 -2.48
N GLU A 81 -2.28 -19.37 -1.31
CA GLU A 81 -2.32 -18.68 -0.02
C GLU A 81 -1.20 -17.64 0.11
N ASN A 82 0.04 -17.98 -0.26
CA ASN A 82 1.16 -17.05 -0.19
C ASN A 82 0.99 -15.88 -1.19
N THR A 83 0.36 -16.15 -2.33
CA THR A 83 -0.01 -15.11 -3.30
C THR A 83 -0.99 -14.12 -2.69
N HIS A 84 -2.07 -14.59 -2.07
CA HIS A 84 -3.03 -13.72 -1.40
C HIS A 84 -2.39 -12.96 -0.25
N LYS A 85 -1.56 -13.64 0.55
CA LYS A 85 -0.81 -13.00 1.64
C LYS A 85 0.06 -11.86 1.12
N ARG A 86 0.74 -12.04 -0.02
CA ARG A 86 1.54 -10.98 -0.65
C ARG A 86 0.70 -9.78 -1.06
N PHE A 87 -0.48 -9.99 -1.63
CA PHE A 87 -1.38 -8.88 -1.96
C PHE A 87 -1.82 -8.12 -0.70
N HIS A 88 -2.13 -8.83 0.38
CA HIS A 88 -2.43 -8.22 1.68
C HIS A 88 -1.25 -7.41 2.24
N GLU A 89 -0.03 -7.96 2.19
CA GLU A 89 1.19 -7.26 2.62
C GLU A 89 1.42 -5.97 1.82
N LEU A 90 1.24 -6.02 0.50
CA LEU A 90 1.39 -4.87 -0.39
C LEU A 90 0.33 -3.80 -0.13
N ALA A 91 -0.93 -4.20 0.05
CA ALA A 91 -2.02 -3.28 0.33
C ALA A 91 -1.83 -2.58 1.69
N LYS A 92 -1.48 -3.32 2.74
CA LYS A 92 -1.21 -2.75 4.07
C LYS A 92 -0.03 -1.77 4.02
N LEU A 93 1.05 -2.14 3.33
CA LEU A 93 2.20 -1.27 3.16
C LEU A 93 1.85 -0.04 2.31
N ASN A 94 0.96 -0.17 1.32
CA ASN A 94 0.49 0.96 0.53
C ASN A 94 -0.36 1.91 1.38
N MET A 95 -1.29 1.38 2.18
CA MET A 95 -2.08 2.19 3.12
C MET A 95 -1.19 2.92 4.12
N PHE A 96 -0.18 2.24 4.67
CA PHE A 96 0.84 2.86 5.52
C PHE A 96 1.59 3.99 4.78
N ALA A 97 2.02 3.74 3.54
CA ALA A 97 2.67 4.75 2.73
C ALA A 97 1.77 5.97 2.46
N ASN A 98 0.47 5.77 2.22
CA ASN A 98 -0.50 6.85 2.07
C ASN A 98 -0.66 7.64 3.38
N LYS A 99 -0.87 6.94 4.51
CA LYS A 99 -1.07 7.54 5.84
C LYS A 99 0.09 8.47 6.24
N TYR A 100 1.32 8.08 5.92
CA TYR A 100 2.54 8.82 6.27
C TYR A 100 3.16 9.57 5.07
N THR A 101 2.43 9.71 3.97
CA THR A 101 2.86 10.50 2.80
C THR A 101 4.22 10.04 2.22
N ILE A 102 4.47 8.73 2.17
CA ILE A 102 5.73 8.13 1.73
C ILE A 102 5.65 7.80 0.24
N THR A 103 5.69 8.83 -0.61
CA THR A 103 5.50 8.70 -2.07
C THR A 103 6.45 7.71 -2.72
N ALA A 104 7.72 7.72 -2.32
CA ALA A 104 8.73 6.80 -2.87
C ALA A 104 8.42 5.33 -2.56
N LEU A 105 7.88 5.04 -1.37
CA LEU A 105 7.45 3.69 -1.01
C LEU A 105 6.19 3.28 -1.77
N ALA A 106 5.21 4.18 -1.89
CA ALA A 106 4.00 3.93 -2.67
C ALA A 106 4.34 3.58 -4.13
N ASN A 107 5.26 4.32 -4.75
CA ASN A 107 5.72 4.06 -6.11
C ASN A 107 6.52 2.75 -6.23
N ASP A 108 7.36 2.40 -5.25
CA ASP A 108 8.05 1.10 -5.23
C ASP A 108 7.05 -0.06 -5.08
N ILE A 109 5.96 0.10 -4.33
CA ILE A 109 4.89 -0.91 -4.24
C ILE A 109 4.22 -1.12 -5.61
N ILE A 110 3.92 -0.03 -6.32
CA ILE A 110 3.39 -0.12 -7.69
C ILE A 110 4.38 -0.86 -8.60
N ASP A 111 5.67 -0.55 -8.49
CA ASP A 111 6.72 -1.25 -9.24
C ASP A 111 6.76 -2.75 -8.93
N ARG A 112 6.61 -3.14 -7.66
CA ARG A 112 6.56 -4.56 -7.24
C ARG A 112 5.30 -5.29 -7.69
N LEU A 113 4.19 -4.58 -7.81
CA LEU A 113 2.95 -5.10 -8.37
C LEU A 113 3.05 -5.29 -9.89
N TRP A 114 3.76 -4.38 -10.54
CA TRP A 114 3.96 -4.38 -11.99
C TRP A 114 5.05 -5.33 -12.48
N ASP A 115 6.03 -5.67 -11.64
CA ASP A 115 7.26 -6.35 -12.07
C ASP A 115 6.94 -7.61 -12.92
N PRO A 116 7.18 -7.54 -14.24
CA PRO A 116 6.81 -8.60 -15.16
C PRO A 116 7.58 -9.89 -14.84
N TRP A 117 8.75 -9.85 -14.21
CA TRP A 117 9.50 -11.06 -13.89
C TRP A 117 8.79 -11.93 -12.84
N ASP A 118 8.05 -11.32 -11.90
CA ASP A 118 7.28 -12.05 -10.90
C ASP A 118 5.94 -12.60 -11.48
N LEU A 119 5.40 -11.99 -12.53
CA LEU A 119 4.17 -12.45 -13.21
C LEU A 119 4.48 -13.45 -14.35
N TYR A 120 5.54 -13.20 -15.11
CA TYR A 120 5.96 -13.97 -16.29
C TYR A 120 6.57 -15.34 -15.91
N PHE A 121 7.35 -15.44 -14.82
CA PHE A 121 7.83 -16.74 -14.33
C PHE A 121 6.69 -17.67 -13.88
N LYS A 122 5.51 -17.12 -13.57
CA LYS A 122 4.34 -17.86 -13.06
C LYS A 122 3.33 -18.28 -14.11
N ASN A 123 3.24 -17.56 -15.23
CA ASN A 123 2.54 -18.08 -16.42
C ASN A 123 3.15 -19.38 -16.93
N LEU A 124 4.42 -19.66 -16.61
CA LEU A 124 5.11 -20.88 -17.02
C LEU A 124 4.81 -22.10 -16.12
N LEU A 125 4.32 -21.92 -14.88
CA LEU A 125 4.24 -23.00 -13.88
C LEU A 125 2.82 -23.49 -13.54
N SER A 126 1.76 -22.72 -13.80
CA SER A 126 0.41 -23.11 -13.37
C SER A 126 -0.67 -22.77 -14.40
N SER A 127 -0.98 -23.74 -15.26
CA SER A 127 -2.23 -23.75 -16.02
C SER A 127 -3.41 -23.92 -15.06
N ARG A 128 -3.93 -22.84 -14.45
CA ARG A 128 -5.35 -22.63 -14.02
C ARG A 128 -5.61 -21.53 -12.98
N SER A 129 -4.65 -21.03 -12.21
CA SER A 129 -4.96 -20.05 -11.16
C SER A 129 -4.98 -18.62 -11.68
N ILE A 130 -6.13 -17.96 -11.51
CA ILE A 130 -6.31 -16.54 -11.78
C ILE A 130 -5.59 -15.76 -10.68
N PHE A 131 -4.71 -14.84 -11.09
CA PHE A 131 -3.85 -14.09 -10.21
C PHE A 131 -4.48 -12.74 -9.88
N CYS A 132 -5.50 -12.75 -9.00
CA CYS A 132 -6.19 -11.53 -8.57
C CYS A 132 -6.08 -11.30 -7.06
N PRO A 133 -6.06 -10.03 -6.62
CA PRO A 133 -6.47 -9.67 -5.27
C PRO A 133 -7.82 -10.32 -4.92
N ARG A 134 -8.06 -10.68 -3.66
CA ARG A 134 -9.40 -11.16 -3.24
C ARG A 134 -10.36 -9.99 -3.11
N VAL A 135 -11.65 -10.23 -3.31
CA VAL A 135 -12.68 -9.19 -3.17
C VAL A 135 -12.70 -8.59 -1.76
N SER A 136 -12.38 -9.38 -0.73
CA SER A 136 -12.24 -8.89 0.65
C SER A 136 -11.14 -7.85 0.81
N LEU A 137 -10.02 -8.00 0.09
CA LEU A 137 -8.94 -7.02 0.09
C LEU A 137 -9.36 -5.75 -0.65
N VAL A 138 -10.02 -5.90 -1.79
CA VAL A 138 -10.54 -4.76 -2.57
C VAL A 138 -11.52 -3.95 -1.73
N ARG A 139 -12.45 -4.61 -1.05
CA ARG A 139 -13.36 -3.97 -0.10
C ARG A 139 -12.59 -3.16 0.94
N HIS A 140 -11.64 -3.78 1.62
CA HIS A 140 -10.87 -3.12 2.66
C HIS A 140 -10.14 -1.87 2.15
N VAL A 141 -9.54 -1.93 0.96
CA VAL A 141 -8.90 -0.78 0.32
C VAL A 141 -9.92 0.34 0.05
N TYR A 142 -11.10 -0.01 -0.46
CA TYR A 142 -12.18 0.95 -0.74
C TYR A 142 -12.84 1.52 0.52
N GLU A 143 -12.71 0.87 1.66
CA GLU A 143 -13.21 1.39 2.95
C GLU A 143 -12.20 2.32 3.63
N THR A 144 -10.91 2.22 3.29
CA THR A 144 -9.83 2.84 4.07
C THR A 144 -8.99 3.87 3.32
N THR A 145 -9.14 3.97 2.00
CA THR A 145 -8.37 4.93 1.18
C THR A 145 -9.25 6.05 0.63
N SER A 146 -8.68 7.14 0.10
CA SER A 146 -9.44 8.17 -0.60
C SER A 146 -9.91 7.69 -1.99
N PRO A 147 -11.07 8.16 -2.53
CA PRO A 147 -11.48 7.87 -3.91
C PRO A 147 -10.44 8.25 -4.98
N LYS A 148 -9.54 9.19 -4.67
CA LYS A 148 -8.43 9.58 -5.55
C LYS A 148 -7.22 8.65 -5.48
N SER A 149 -7.26 7.61 -4.64
CA SER A 149 -6.14 6.70 -4.44
C SER A 149 -5.75 6.01 -5.75
N ALA A 150 -4.46 6.16 -6.12
CA ALA A 150 -3.90 5.45 -7.26
C ALA A 150 -4.00 3.92 -7.12
N PHE A 151 -4.05 3.41 -5.89
CA PHE A 151 -4.19 1.99 -5.60
C PHE A 151 -5.58 1.45 -5.96
N ARG A 152 -6.66 2.22 -5.71
CA ARG A 152 -8.01 1.87 -6.17
C ARG A 152 -8.07 1.74 -7.69
N ARG A 153 -7.53 2.73 -8.40
CA ARG A 153 -7.43 2.72 -9.86
C ARG A 153 -6.65 1.51 -10.38
N LEU A 154 -5.51 1.19 -9.75
CA LEU A 154 -4.75 -0.01 -10.10
C LEU A 154 -5.57 -1.30 -9.95
N LEU A 155 -6.31 -1.46 -8.84
CA LEU A 155 -7.17 -2.62 -8.63
C LEU A 155 -8.25 -2.72 -9.71
N VAL A 156 -8.92 -1.61 -10.02
CA VAL A 156 -9.95 -1.57 -11.08
C VAL A 156 -9.37 -1.98 -12.43
N ASP A 157 -8.22 -1.42 -12.81
CA ASP A 157 -7.58 -1.78 -14.07
C ASP A 157 -7.14 -3.24 -14.09
N TRP A 158 -6.65 -3.79 -12.97
CA TRP A 158 -6.31 -5.21 -12.84
C TRP A 158 -7.52 -6.11 -13.11
N TYR A 159 -8.64 -5.84 -12.46
CA TYR A 159 -9.90 -6.58 -12.67
C TYR A 159 -10.45 -6.39 -14.08
N THR A 160 -10.23 -5.22 -14.68
CA THR A 160 -10.72 -4.90 -16.01
C THR A 160 -9.91 -5.60 -17.10
N TRP A 161 -8.60 -5.76 -16.94
CA TRP A 161 -7.70 -6.17 -18.04
C TRP A 161 -7.07 -7.55 -17.85
N GLU A 162 -6.69 -7.92 -16.63
CA GLU A 162 -5.94 -9.16 -16.36
C GLU A 162 -6.86 -10.32 -15.99
N ILE A 163 -8.10 -10.04 -15.58
CA ILE A 163 -9.05 -11.06 -15.14
C ILE A 163 -9.90 -11.53 -16.31
N PRO A 164 -9.92 -12.85 -16.62
CA PRO A 164 -10.68 -13.35 -17.74
C PRO A 164 -12.18 -13.28 -17.45
N LEU A 165 -12.99 -12.91 -18.44
CA LEU A 165 -14.45 -12.71 -18.26
C LEU A 165 -15.16 -13.91 -17.62
N LYS A 166 -14.72 -15.14 -17.94
CA LYS A 166 -15.23 -16.38 -17.34
C LYS A 166 -15.14 -16.45 -15.81
N TRP A 167 -14.27 -15.64 -15.21
CA TRP A 167 -14.16 -15.54 -13.74
C TRP A 167 -15.42 -14.93 -13.15
N PHE A 168 -16.03 -13.94 -13.81
CA PHE A 168 -17.28 -13.30 -13.38
C PHE A 168 -18.52 -14.21 -13.54
N ASP A 169 -18.40 -15.30 -14.30
CA ASP A 169 -19.47 -16.28 -14.49
C ASP A 169 -19.51 -17.34 -13.38
N ASP A 170 -18.47 -17.44 -12.57
CA ASP A 170 -18.36 -18.42 -11.48
C ASP A 170 -19.25 -18.03 -10.28
N GLU A 171 -20.04 -18.99 -9.77
CA GLU A 171 -21.06 -18.72 -8.74
C GLU A 171 -20.44 -18.24 -7.42
N ARG A 172 -19.35 -18.87 -7.00
CA ARG A 172 -18.61 -18.45 -5.80
C ARG A 172 -18.08 -17.03 -5.95
N THR A 173 -17.60 -16.70 -7.15
CA THR A 173 -17.13 -15.35 -7.46
C THR A 173 -18.26 -14.32 -7.40
N ARG A 174 -19.47 -14.67 -7.84
CA ARG A 174 -20.64 -13.79 -7.73
C ARG A 174 -21.03 -13.53 -6.28
N GLU A 175 -20.98 -14.55 -5.43
CA GLU A 175 -21.19 -14.37 -3.98
C GLU A 175 -20.14 -13.42 -3.39
N GLU A 176 -18.85 -13.63 -3.69
CA GLU A 176 -17.77 -12.76 -3.20
C GLU A 176 -17.91 -11.31 -3.68
N LEU A 177 -18.32 -11.10 -4.94
CA LEU A 177 -18.62 -9.77 -5.51
C LEU A 177 -19.86 -9.12 -4.90
N GLY A 178 -20.83 -9.90 -4.43
CA GLY A 178 -22.04 -9.38 -3.78
C GLY A 178 -21.74 -8.56 -2.52
N ASP A 179 -20.64 -8.88 -1.85
CA ASP A 179 -20.21 -8.16 -0.66
C ASP A 179 -19.22 -7.01 -0.99
N VAL A 180 -18.90 -6.70 -2.24
CA VAL A 180 -17.89 -5.67 -2.56
C VAL A 180 -18.38 -4.25 -2.25
N SER A 181 -17.45 -3.29 -2.10
CA SER A 181 -17.82 -1.87 -1.98
C SER A 181 -18.60 -1.42 -3.21
N GLN A 182 -19.71 -0.69 -2.99
CA GLN A 182 -20.53 -0.14 -4.07
C GLN A 182 -19.71 0.74 -5.02
N ASP A 183 -18.77 1.52 -4.48
CA ASP A 183 -17.88 2.38 -5.28
C ASP A 183 -17.00 1.55 -6.22
N PHE A 184 -16.44 0.44 -5.74
CA PHE A 184 -15.66 -0.45 -6.59
C PHE A 184 -16.51 -1.06 -7.70
N ALA A 185 -17.73 -1.49 -7.40
CA ALA A 185 -18.62 -2.05 -8.41
C ALA A 185 -18.94 -1.04 -9.51
N VAL A 186 -19.16 0.23 -9.14
CA VAL A 186 -19.38 1.34 -10.09
C VAL A 186 -18.13 1.58 -10.92
N ASP A 187 -16.96 1.71 -10.29
CA ASP A 187 -15.69 1.95 -10.99
C ASP A 187 -15.37 0.82 -11.97
N LEU A 188 -15.54 -0.43 -11.54
CA LEU A 188 -15.33 -1.62 -12.37
C LEU A 188 -16.31 -1.68 -13.54
N ALA A 189 -17.60 -1.41 -13.31
CA ALA A 189 -18.60 -1.37 -14.38
C ALA A 189 -18.28 -0.31 -15.44
N VAL A 190 -17.87 0.89 -15.00
CA VAL A 190 -17.44 1.98 -15.89
C VAL A 190 -16.18 1.59 -16.67
N ALA A 191 -15.19 0.97 -16.00
CA ALA A 191 -13.96 0.55 -16.64
C ALA A 191 -14.19 -0.56 -17.68
N LEU A 192 -15.01 -1.57 -17.37
CA LEU A 192 -15.42 -2.61 -18.31
C LEU A 192 -16.20 -2.02 -19.50
N ALA A 193 -17.14 -1.11 -19.26
CA ALA A 193 -17.88 -0.45 -20.33
C ALA A 193 -16.96 0.34 -21.28
N ARG A 194 -15.97 1.07 -20.72
CA ARG A 194 -14.96 1.79 -21.51
C ARG A 194 -14.07 0.84 -22.31
N ARG A 195 -13.69 -0.31 -21.74
CA ARG A 195 -12.93 -1.35 -22.45
C ARG A 195 -13.74 -1.95 -23.60
N MET A 196 -15.03 -2.22 -23.39
CA MET A 196 -15.91 -2.78 -24.42
C MET A 196 -16.20 -1.79 -25.55
N ALA A 197 -16.28 -0.49 -25.24
CA ALA A 197 -16.56 0.55 -26.22
C ALA A 197 -15.39 0.81 -27.19
N ASP A 198 -14.18 0.41 -26.83
CA ASP A 198 -12.96 0.63 -27.62
C ASP A 198 -12.12 -0.67 -27.67
N PRO A 199 -12.39 -1.57 -28.63
CA PRO A 199 -11.69 -2.85 -28.76
C PRO A 199 -10.19 -2.73 -29.02
N ASP A 200 -9.75 -1.61 -29.60
CA ASP A 200 -8.34 -1.35 -29.92
C ASP A 200 -7.58 -0.72 -28.73
N ARG A 201 -8.31 -0.38 -27.66
CA ARG A 201 -7.71 0.15 -26.44
C ARG A 201 -6.69 -0.83 -25.88
N GLN A 202 -5.49 -0.32 -25.65
CA GLN A 202 -4.44 -1.12 -25.02
C GLN A 202 -4.68 -1.24 -23.51
N SER A 203 -4.24 -2.37 -22.97
CA SER A 203 -4.17 -2.55 -21.52
C SER A 203 -3.31 -1.43 -20.91
N PRO A 204 -3.76 -0.79 -19.82
CA PRO A 204 -2.92 0.11 -19.05
C PRO A 204 -1.60 -0.55 -18.64
N PHE A 205 -1.60 -1.88 -18.44
CA PHE A 205 -0.40 -2.67 -18.14
C PHE A 205 0.63 -2.75 -19.28
N ALA A 206 0.21 -2.44 -20.51
CA ALA A 206 1.10 -2.26 -21.65
C ALA A 206 1.69 -0.84 -21.75
N LEU A 207 1.15 0.11 -21.00
CA LEU A 207 1.62 1.51 -20.92
C LEU A 207 2.70 1.66 -19.84
N GLN A 208 3.16 2.90 -19.60
CA GLN A 208 4.21 3.14 -18.61
C GLN A 208 3.65 3.03 -17.18
N LYS A 209 4.24 2.17 -16.35
CA LYS A 209 3.97 2.01 -14.90
C LYS A 209 3.80 3.33 -14.12
N LYS A 210 4.47 4.40 -14.58
CA LYS A 210 4.44 5.74 -14.00
C LYS A 210 3.05 6.38 -13.99
N GLU A 211 2.11 5.93 -14.82
CA GLU A 211 0.73 6.43 -14.79
C GLU A 211 0.00 6.13 -13.48
N TYR A 212 0.48 5.12 -12.73
CA TYR A 212 -0.02 4.74 -11.40
C TYR A 212 0.78 5.35 -10.26
N TYR A 213 1.84 6.11 -10.55
CA TYR A 213 2.51 6.87 -9.51
C TYR A 213 1.58 7.99 -9.06
N GLY A 214 1.34 8.05 -7.76
CA GLY A 214 0.62 9.14 -7.13
C GLY A 214 1.62 10.06 -6.48
N ASP A 215 1.41 11.36 -6.61
CA ASP A 215 1.96 12.30 -5.64
C ASP A 215 1.04 12.21 -4.42
N LEU A 216 1.54 11.61 -3.33
CA LEU A 216 0.84 11.66 -2.07
C LEU A 216 0.95 13.10 -1.57
N GLU A 217 -0.06 13.90 -1.87
CA GLU A 217 -0.26 15.20 -1.25
C GLU A 217 -0.91 14.96 0.11
N GLU A 218 -0.41 15.64 1.15
CA GLU A 218 -1.18 15.73 2.39
C GLU A 218 -2.47 16.48 2.07
N GLU A 219 -3.61 15.81 2.24
CA GLU A 219 -4.88 16.52 2.29
C GLU A 219 -4.74 17.54 3.42
N SER A 220 -4.83 18.83 3.09
CA SER A 220 -4.73 19.93 4.05
C SER A 220 -5.93 19.87 4.98
N GLU A 221 -5.86 19.03 5.99
CA GLU A 221 -6.70 19.14 7.17
C GLU A 221 -6.26 20.40 7.90
N ASP A 222 -7.16 21.38 7.97
CA ASP A 222 -7.02 22.61 8.73
C ASP A 222 -6.44 22.31 10.12
N ASP A 223 -5.18 22.71 10.37
CA ASP A 223 -4.53 22.99 11.67
C ASP A 223 -5.05 22.27 12.94
N GLU A 224 -5.51 21.02 12.87
CA GLU A 224 -5.64 20.17 14.04
C GLU A 224 -4.29 19.49 14.21
N ALA A 225 -3.53 20.03 15.16
CA ALA A 225 -2.37 19.36 15.71
C ALA A 225 -2.70 17.87 15.85
N VAL A 226 -2.02 17.01 15.08
CA VAL A 226 -2.10 15.57 15.22
C VAL A 226 -1.80 15.29 16.69
N ASP A 227 -2.87 15.10 17.46
CA ASP A 227 -2.80 14.71 18.85
C ASP A 227 -2.23 13.31 18.79
N LEU A 228 -0.92 13.22 18.99
CA LEU A 228 -0.23 11.98 19.34
C LEU A 228 -0.83 11.55 20.68
N ARG A 229 -2.05 11.01 20.63
CA ARG A 229 -2.78 10.49 21.77
C ARG A 229 -1.88 9.43 22.36
N SER A 230 -1.25 9.80 23.46
CA SER A 230 -0.51 8.88 24.31
C SER A 230 -1.44 7.69 24.57
N CYS A 231 -1.01 6.49 24.23
CA CYS A 231 -1.77 5.25 24.44
C CYS A 231 -1.84 4.85 25.93
N ARG A 232 -2.02 5.85 26.82
CA ARG A 232 -2.42 5.71 28.22
C ARG A 232 -3.90 5.34 28.24
N GLY A 233 -4.18 4.05 28.11
CA GLY A 233 -5.36 3.47 28.74
C GLY A 233 -5.09 3.32 30.23
N ASP A 234 -5.99 3.89 31.04
CA ASP A 234 -6.17 3.53 32.45
C ASP A 234 -6.50 2.02 32.60
#